data_AF-A0A2A3MVM6-F1
#
_entry.id   AF-A0A2A3MVM6-F1
#
_cell.length_a   1.000
_cell.length_b   1.000
_cell.length_c   1.000
_cell.angle_alpha   90.00
_cell.angle_beta   90.00
_cell.angle_gamma   90.00
#
_symmetry.space_group_name_H-M   'P 1'
#
loop_
_entity.id
_entity.type
_entity.pdbx_description
1 polymer ?
#
loop_
_entity_poly.entity_id
_entity_poly.type
_entity_poly.pdbx_seq_one_letter_code
_entity_poly.pdbx_strand_id
1 'polypeptide(L)'
;MSDNIDTRVTPSFHPDTVRAIDAYDDDTASVLAGTEAAFTEAYIGVGRVHDAREAAKTNPTWNEAQQVIQTADFADKLTLQLAKRFDSASAGLTRVIEGLERDLSQPIEGRGVGAMSAEIRAYVKGLPEGQQMGFIRNAIEAGDERTVGAVLGGVPYLSGITPEMQNVLIRLHHEKTNPRAAKQLRAAKAGLELLGERAGLLFGQMEQAVGAKQAKVQKLRAAKAAAEKSFVV
;
A
#
# COMPACT_ATOMS: atom_id res chain seq x y z
N MET A 1 -9.16 18.30 17.99
CA MET A 1 -8.52 19.44 17.28
C MET A 1 -9.48 19.83 16.18
N SER A 2 -9.83 21.11 16.07
CA SER A 2 -10.92 21.57 15.20
C SER A 2 -10.72 21.14 13.74
N ASP A 3 -11.67 20.34 13.26
CA ASP A 3 -11.81 19.77 11.91
C ASP A 3 -12.04 20.85 10.85
N ASN A 4 -11.01 21.62 10.53
CA ASN A 4 -11.07 22.52 9.39
C ASN A 4 -10.75 21.71 8.13
N ILE A 5 -11.77 21.02 7.62
CA ILE A 5 -11.70 20.30 6.35
C ILE A 5 -11.58 21.35 5.24
N ASP A 6 -10.45 21.35 4.54
CA ASP A 6 -10.26 22.12 3.31
C ASP A 6 -11.11 21.51 2.19
N THR A 7 -12.24 22.15 1.89
CA THR A 7 -13.19 21.73 0.86
C THR A 7 -12.68 21.96 -0.57
N ARG A 8 -11.55 22.66 -0.73
CA ARG A 8 -10.91 22.88 -2.04
C ARG A 8 -10.12 21.66 -2.49
N VAL A 9 -9.71 20.80 -1.56
CA VAL A 9 -8.91 19.60 -1.81
C VAL A 9 -9.82 18.37 -1.90
N THR A 10 -9.52 17.44 -2.81
CA THR A 10 -10.27 16.17 -2.86
C THR A 10 -10.24 15.43 -1.52
N PRO A 11 -11.40 14.94 -1.03
CA PRO A 11 -11.44 14.09 0.16
C PRO A 11 -10.61 12.81 0.00
N SER A 12 -10.35 12.38 -1.24
CA SER A 12 -9.55 11.19 -1.54
C SER A 12 -8.12 11.24 -1.00
N PHE A 13 -7.58 12.44 -0.73
CA PHE A 13 -6.26 12.59 -0.09
C PHE A 13 -6.34 12.72 1.42
N HIS A 14 -7.52 12.86 2.01
CA HIS A 14 -7.65 12.97 3.45
C HIS A 14 -7.12 11.69 4.13
N PRO A 15 -6.34 11.79 5.24
CA PRO A 15 -5.78 10.63 5.92
C PRO A 15 -6.83 9.61 6.38
N ASP A 16 -8.06 10.05 6.66
CA ASP A 16 -9.15 9.14 7.02
C ASP A 16 -9.51 8.15 5.90
N THR A 17 -9.15 8.44 4.64
CA THR A 17 -9.25 7.47 3.53
C THR A 17 -8.40 6.22 3.80
N VAL A 18 -7.22 6.40 4.42
CA VAL A 18 -6.34 5.30 4.80
C VAL A 18 -6.88 4.59 6.05
N ARG A 19 -7.40 5.37 7.01
CA ARG A 19 -7.99 4.82 8.25
C ARG A 19 -9.30 4.06 8.01
N ALA A 20 -9.96 4.31 6.89
CA ALA A 20 -11.16 3.61 6.46
C ALA A 20 -10.88 2.23 5.83
N ILE A 21 -9.61 1.83 5.65
CA ILE A 21 -9.29 0.46 5.24
C ILE A 21 -9.82 -0.51 6.30
N ASP A 22 -10.60 -1.52 5.90
CA ASP A 22 -11.24 -2.50 6.83
C ASP A 22 -10.26 -3.16 7.80
N ALA A 23 -9.00 -3.32 7.40
CA ALA A 23 -7.94 -3.93 8.20
C ALA A 23 -7.13 -2.92 9.05
N TYR A 24 -7.48 -1.63 9.03
CA TYR A 24 -6.82 -0.59 9.80
C TYR A 24 -7.20 -0.66 11.29
N ASP A 25 -6.22 -0.87 12.14
CA ASP A 25 -6.32 -0.78 13.60
C ASP A 25 -4.93 -0.64 14.23
N ASP A 26 -4.84 -0.72 15.55
CA ASP A 26 -3.57 -0.55 16.28
C ASP A 26 -2.49 -1.56 15.85
N ASP A 27 -2.87 -2.77 15.40
CA ASP A 27 -1.94 -3.80 14.95
C ASP A 27 -1.35 -3.55 13.55
N THR A 28 -2.04 -2.76 12.72
CA THR A 28 -1.69 -2.49 11.32
C THR A 28 -1.33 -1.04 11.04
N ALA A 29 -1.59 -0.12 11.97
CA ALA A 29 -1.29 1.31 11.84
C ALA A 29 0.19 1.55 11.52
N SER A 30 1.12 0.81 12.14
CA SER A 30 2.55 0.94 11.87
C SER A 30 2.94 0.51 10.44
N VAL A 31 2.24 -0.47 9.87
CA VAL A 31 2.43 -0.93 8.49
C VAL A 31 1.92 0.13 7.50
N LEU A 32 0.81 0.79 7.84
CA LEU A 32 0.17 1.80 7.00
C LEU A 32 0.66 3.23 7.24
N ALA A 33 1.56 3.46 8.20
CA ALA A 33 2.03 4.80 8.56
C ALA A 33 2.62 5.58 7.39
N GLY A 34 3.40 4.91 6.52
CA GLY A 34 3.95 5.53 5.31
C GLY A 34 2.86 5.96 4.31
N THR A 35 1.79 5.18 4.19
CA THR A 35 0.62 5.48 3.36
C THR A 35 -0.15 6.67 3.93
N GLU A 36 -0.45 6.66 5.22
CA GLU A 36 -1.14 7.77 5.90
C GLU A 36 -0.35 9.07 5.78
N ALA A 37 0.98 9.01 5.93
CA ALA A 37 1.85 10.16 5.73
C ALA A 37 1.80 10.68 4.28
N ALA A 38 1.85 9.81 3.28
CA ALA A 38 1.79 10.22 1.87
C ALA A 38 0.46 10.93 1.53
N PHE A 39 -0.66 10.40 2.02
CA PHE A 39 -1.99 11.01 1.84
C PHE A 39 -2.09 12.35 2.59
N THR A 40 -1.63 12.40 3.84
CA THR A 40 -1.59 13.64 4.62
C THR A 40 -0.76 14.73 3.93
N GLU A 41 0.45 14.39 3.46
CA GLU A 41 1.31 15.31 2.73
C GLU A 41 0.67 15.78 1.42
N ALA A 42 -0.05 14.90 0.72
CA ALA A 42 -0.79 15.27 -0.49
C ALA A 42 -1.93 16.24 -0.20
N TYR A 43 -2.73 15.95 0.82
CA TYR A 43 -3.84 16.80 1.25
C TYR A 43 -3.37 18.22 1.61
N ILE A 44 -2.35 18.30 2.46
CA ILE A 44 -1.74 19.57 2.86
C ILE A 44 -1.07 20.25 1.65
N GLY A 45 -0.37 19.48 0.81
CA GLY A 45 0.36 19.99 -0.34
C GLY A 45 -0.54 20.68 -1.37
N VAL A 46 -1.69 20.08 -1.69
CA VAL A 46 -2.68 20.68 -2.60
C VAL A 46 -3.28 21.94 -1.97
N GLY A 47 -3.64 21.91 -0.68
CA GLY A 47 -4.12 23.08 0.05
C GLY A 47 -3.13 24.26 0.00
N ARG A 48 -1.83 23.98 0.18
CA ARG A 48 -0.76 25.00 0.07
C ARG A 48 -0.69 25.63 -1.31
N VAL A 49 -0.97 24.90 -2.39
CA VAL A 49 -1.02 25.49 -3.74
C VAL A 49 -2.22 26.41 -3.90
N HIS A 50 -3.38 26.04 -3.36
CA HIS A 50 -4.53 26.94 -3.31
C HIS A 50 -4.20 28.23 -2.54
N ASP A 51 -3.57 28.12 -1.38
CA ASP A 51 -3.19 29.29 -0.58
C ASP A 51 -2.16 30.16 -1.30
N ALA A 52 -1.17 29.55 -1.95
CA ALA A 52 -0.19 30.27 -2.77
C ALA A 52 -0.86 31.02 -3.92
N ARG A 53 -1.88 30.43 -4.56
CA ARG A 53 -2.65 31.10 -5.61
C ARG A 53 -3.41 32.31 -5.06
N GLU A 54 -4.10 32.17 -3.94
CA GLU A 54 -4.85 33.29 -3.35
C GLU A 54 -3.91 34.40 -2.87
N ALA A 55 -2.75 34.07 -2.31
CA ALA A 55 -1.71 35.04 -1.96
C ALA A 55 -1.11 35.73 -3.20
N ALA A 56 -0.97 35.02 -4.32
CA ALA A 56 -0.47 35.61 -5.57
C ALA A 56 -1.43 36.68 -6.09
N LYS A 57 -2.76 36.50 -5.97
CA LYS A 57 -3.77 37.47 -6.42
C LYS A 57 -3.68 38.82 -5.69
N THR A 58 -3.27 38.81 -4.43
CA THR A 58 -3.17 40.03 -3.62
C THR A 58 -1.81 40.72 -3.73
N ASN A 59 -0.87 40.13 -4.48
CA ASN A 59 0.44 40.72 -4.69
C ASN A 59 0.37 41.91 -5.67
N PRO A 60 0.65 43.15 -5.23
CA PRO A 60 0.52 44.33 -6.08
C PRO A 60 1.60 44.42 -7.17
N THR A 61 2.66 43.62 -7.08
CA THR A 61 3.81 43.65 -8.01
C THR A 61 3.69 42.65 -9.15
N TRP A 62 2.71 41.73 -9.09
CA TRP A 62 2.56 40.66 -10.06
C TRP A 62 1.33 40.88 -10.92
N ASN A 63 1.52 40.88 -12.24
CA ASN A 63 0.41 40.75 -13.18
C ASN A 63 -0.15 39.32 -13.18
N GLU A 64 -1.32 39.11 -13.79
CA GLU A 64 -1.99 37.80 -13.82
C GLU A 64 -1.12 36.68 -14.39
N ALA A 65 -0.32 36.97 -15.42
CA ALA A 65 0.58 35.99 -16.02
C ALA A 65 1.67 35.52 -15.02
N GLN A 66 2.27 36.46 -14.30
CA GLN A 66 3.28 36.18 -13.29
C GLN A 66 2.69 35.41 -12.11
N GLN A 67 1.48 35.74 -11.67
CA GLN A 67 0.78 35.01 -10.60
C GLN A 67 0.60 33.53 -10.98
N VAL A 68 0.16 33.26 -12.21
CA VAL A 68 -0.02 31.90 -12.73
C VAL A 68 1.32 31.16 -12.83
N ILE A 69 2.36 31.78 -13.38
CA ILE A 69 3.69 31.15 -13.50
C ILE A 69 4.23 30.79 -12.11
N GLN A 70 4.21 31.72 -11.16
CA GLN A 70 4.78 31.49 -9.82
C GLN A 70 4.03 30.41 -9.05
N THR A 71 2.69 30.40 -9.13
CA THR A 71 1.87 29.36 -8.52
C THR A 71 2.16 27.99 -9.16
N ALA A 72 2.28 27.94 -10.48
CA ALA A 72 2.60 26.70 -11.20
C ALA A 72 4.02 26.20 -10.88
N ASP A 73 5.01 27.08 -10.78
CA ASP A 73 6.38 26.71 -10.40
C ASP A 73 6.44 26.11 -8.98
N PHE A 74 5.62 26.63 -8.06
CA PHE A 74 5.48 26.06 -6.72
C PHE A 74 4.76 24.70 -6.75
N ALA A 75 3.67 24.59 -7.52
CA ALA A 75 2.93 23.35 -7.69
C ALA A 75 3.78 22.24 -8.33
N ASP A 76 4.58 22.55 -9.35
CA ASP A 76 5.47 21.58 -10.01
C ASP A 76 6.50 21.00 -9.02
N LYS A 77 7.07 21.85 -8.15
CA LYS A 77 8.00 21.42 -7.09
C LYS A 77 7.32 20.48 -6.08
N LEU A 78 6.13 20.85 -5.59
CA LEU A 78 5.38 20.01 -4.66
C LEU A 78 4.92 18.70 -5.32
N THR A 79 4.47 18.75 -6.56
CA THR A 79 4.06 17.57 -7.33
C THR A 79 5.20 16.56 -7.43
N LEU A 80 6.41 17.02 -7.77
CA LEU A 80 7.59 16.14 -7.84
C LEU A 80 7.95 15.54 -6.48
N GLN A 81 7.86 16.32 -5.40
CA GLN A 81 8.11 15.83 -4.04
C GLN A 81 7.06 14.77 -3.63
N LEU A 82 5.78 15.05 -3.87
CA LEU A 82 4.68 14.16 -3.51
C LEU A 82 4.69 12.88 -4.35
N ALA A 83 4.96 12.96 -5.65
CA ALA A 83 5.11 11.77 -6.49
C ALA A 83 6.16 10.81 -5.91
N LYS A 84 7.34 11.33 -5.52
CA LYS A 84 8.37 10.54 -4.85
C LYS A 84 7.92 9.95 -3.51
N ARG A 85 7.03 10.63 -2.78
CA ARG A 85 6.45 10.11 -1.53
C ARG A 85 5.53 8.94 -1.78
N PHE A 86 4.63 9.05 -2.76
CA PHE A 86 3.78 7.94 -3.18
C PHE A 86 4.63 6.74 -3.65
N ASP A 87 5.65 6.98 -4.48
CA ASP A 87 6.56 5.91 -4.94
C ASP A 87 7.28 5.24 -3.75
N SER A 88 7.76 6.03 -2.79
CA SER A 88 8.45 5.53 -1.61
C SER A 88 7.53 4.71 -0.70
N ALA A 89 6.29 5.16 -0.52
CA ALA A 89 5.27 4.46 0.26
C ALA A 89 4.89 3.13 -0.40
N SER A 90 4.65 3.13 -1.72
CA SER A 90 4.37 1.92 -2.50
C SER A 90 5.52 0.92 -2.41
N ALA A 91 6.76 1.36 -2.64
CA ALA A 91 7.94 0.49 -2.51
C ALA A 91 8.14 -0.03 -1.08
N GLY A 92 7.77 0.76 -0.07
CA GLY A 92 7.74 0.36 1.33
C GLY A 92 6.78 -0.80 1.57
N LEU A 93 5.53 -0.65 1.13
CA LEU A 93 4.51 -1.70 1.27
C LEU A 93 4.86 -2.95 0.47
N THR A 94 5.40 -2.83 -0.75
CA THR A 94 5.87 -3.99 -1.52
C THR A 94 6.88 -4.82 -0.73
N ARG A 95 7.87 -4.17 -0.10
CA ARG A 95 8.86 -4.87 0.74
C ARG A 95 8.24 -5.53 1.96
N VAL A 96 7.27 -4.87 2.61
CA VAL A 96 6.53 -5.45 3.73
C VAL A 96 5.72 -6.68 3.29
N ILE A 97 5.02 -6.58 2.15
CA ILE A 97 4.26 -7.69 1.56
C ILE A 97 5.18 -8.87 1.27
N GLU A 98 6.31 -8.65 0.59
CA GLU A 98 7.28 -9.71 0.29
C GLU A 98 7.83 -10.39 1.56
N GLY A 99 8.13 -9.60 2.60
CA GLY A 99 8.58 -10.12 3.89
C GLY A 99 7.52 -10.99 4.57
N LEU A 100 6.31 -10.47 4.70
CA LEU A 100 5.19 -11.20 5.31
C LEU A 100 4.77 -12.42 4.49
N GLU A 101 4.82 -12.35 3.16
CA GLU A 101 4.56 -13.51 2.30
C GLU A 101 5.60 -14.60 2.47
N ARG A 102 6.88 -14.23 2.58
CA ARG A 102 7.97 -15.16 2.89
C ARG A 102 7.74 -15.83 4.24
N ASP A 103 7.43 -15.05 5.27
CA ASP A 103 7.23 -15.57 6.62
C ASP A 103 6.03 -16.54 6.70
N LEU A 104 4.93 -16.21 6.01
CA LEU A 104 3.73 -17.02 5.97
C LEU A 104 3.80 -18.21 4.99
N SER A 105 4.91 -18.37 4.26
CA SER A 105 5.12 -19.48 3.31
C SER A 105 6.29 -20.39 3.68
N GLN A 106 6.94 -20.15 4.83
CA GLN A 106 8.09 -20.96 5.24
C GLN A 106 7.71 -22.44 5.42
N PRO A 107 8.57 -23.38 5.01
CA PRO A 107 8.35 -24.80 5.31
C PRO A 107 8.24 -25.06 6.82
N ILE A 108 7.37 -25.98 7.20
CA ILE A 108 7.22 -26.40 8.60
C ILE A 108 8.29 -27.48 8.87
N GLU A 109 9.53 -27.06 9.09
CA GLU A 109 10.62 -28.01 9.38
C GLU A 109 10.53 -28.56 10.81
N GLY A 110 10.78 -29.87 10.97
CA GLY A 110 11.19 -30.46 12.25
C GLY A 110 10.14 -30.62 13.36
N ARG A 111 8.91 -30.11 13.24
CA ARG A 111 7.87 -30.30 14.29
C ARG A 111 7.19 -31.68 14.29
N GLY A 112 7.38 -32.44 13.20
CA GLY A 112 6.85 -33.79 13.01
C GLY A 112 7.91 -34.89 13.07
N VAL A 113 8.97 -34.77 13.87
CA VAL A 113 9.99 -35.83 14.04
C VAL A 113 9.70 -36.66 15.30
N GLY A 114 8.42 -37.01 15.49
CA GLY A 114 8.02 -37.95 16.53
C GLY A 114 8.03 -39.39 16.00
N ALA A 115 8.20 -40.36 16.88
CA ALA A 115 8.17 -41.79 16.56
C ALA A 115 6.87 -42.27 15.85
N MET A 116 5.81 -41.44 15.81
CA MET A 116 4.49 -41.75 15.23
C MET A 116 4.21 -41.06 13.88
N SER A 117 5.16 -40.29 13.34
CA SER A 117 4.88 -39.47 12.16
C SER A 117 4.66 -40.29 10.90
N ALA A 118 5.20 -41.51 10.84
CA ALA A 118 4.97 -42.43 9.72
C ALA A 118 3.53 -42.95 9.75
N GLU A 119 3.01 -43.30 10.93
CA GLU A 119 1.67 -43.82 11.17
C GLU A 119 0.61 -42.75 10.89
N ILE A 120 0.85 -41.50 11.33
CA ILE A 120 -0.06 -40.38 11.02
C ILE A 120 -0.15 -40.16 9.51
N ARG A 121 0.98 -40.12 8.80
CA ARG A 121 0.98 -39.95 7.34
C ARG A 121 0.29 -41.12 6.63
N ALA A 122 0.54 -42.35 7.08
CA ALA A 122 -0.12 -43.55 6.54
C ALA A 122 -1.63 -43.51 6.76
N TYR A 123 -2.10 -43.06 7.93
CA TYR A 123 -3.52 -42.86 8.21
C TYR A 123 -4.14 -41.83 7.25
N VAL A 124 -3.53 -40.65 7.11
CA VAL A 124 -4.04 -39.59 6.21
C VAL A 124 -4.05 -40.07 4.76
N LYS A 125 -3.01 -40.76 4.31
CA LYS A 125 -2.94 -41.34 2.96
C LYS A 125 -4.03 -42.39 2.71
N GLY A 126 -4.43 -43.13 3.74
CA GLY A 126 -5.48 -44.15 3.67
C GLY A 126 -6.91 -43.59 3.69
N LEU A 127 -7.11 -42.28 3.89
CA LEU A 127 -8.42 -41.67 3.82
C LEU A 127 -9.00 -41.74 2.39
N PRO A 128 -10.34 -41.74 2.24
CA PRO A 128 -10.96 -41.65 0.93
C PRO A 128 -10.47 -40.42 0.16
N GLU A 129 -10.35 -40.55 -1.16
CA GLU A 129 -9.91 -39.46 -2.04
C GLU A 129 -10.76 -38.20 -1.82
N GLY A 130 -10.09 -37.07 -1.62
CA GLY A 130 -10.72 -35.78 -1.33
C GLY A 130 -10.96 -35.49 0.15
N GLN A 131 -10.85 -36.47 1.06
CA GLN A 131 -11.03 -36.23 2.50
C GLN A 131 -9.74 -35.77 3.21
N GLN A 132 -8.58 -35.98 2.60
CA GLN A 132 -7.28 -35.63 3.18
C GLN A 132 -7.20 -34.13 3.53
N MET A 133 -7.64 -33.27 2.60
CA MET A 133 -7.58 -31.82 2.80
C MET A 133 -8.47 -31.36 3.95
N GLY A 134 -9.68 -31.91 4.06
CA GLY A 134 -10.60 -31.61 5.15
C GLY A 134 -10.05 -32.05 6.51
N PHE A 135 -9.47 -33.25 6.57
CA PHE A 135 -8.81 -33.75 7.78
C PHE A 135 -7.66 -32.84 8.24
N ILE A 136 -6.77 -32.44 7.32
CA ILE A 136 -5.63 -31.57 7.66
C ILE A 136 -6.10 -30.16 8.05
N ARG A 137 -7.11 -29.62 7.37
CA ARG A 137 -7.71 -28.32 7.75
C ARG A 137 -8.27 -28.35 9.17
N ASN A 138 -9.01 -29.41 9.52
CA ASN A 138 -9.54 -29.57 10.88
C ASN A 138 -8.41 -29.67 11.91
N ALA A 139 -7.31 -30.37 11.59
CA ALA A 139 -6.13 -30.43 12.45
C ALA A 139 -5.48 -29.05 12.66
N ILE A 140 -5.39 -28.22 11.61
CA ILE A 140 -4.92 -26.83 11.71
C ILE A 140 -5.85 -26.00 12.60
N GLU A 141 -7.16 -26.12 12.41
CA GLU A 141 -8.16 -25.37 13.18
C GLU A 141 -8.16 -25.75 14.66
N ALA A 142 -7.98 -27.04 14.95
CA ALA A 142 -7.88 -27.59 16.30
C ALA A 142 -6.51 -27.33 16.96
N GLY A 143 -5.52 -26.83 16.23
CA GLY A 143 -4.16 -26.64 16.76
C GLY A 143 -3.41 -27.96 17.02
N ASP A 144 -3.75 -29.03 16.30
CA ASP A 144 -3.04 -30.32 16.40
C ASP A 144 -1.68 -30.25 15.70
N GLU A 145 -0.70 -29.69 16.39
CA GLU A 145 0.67 -29.52 15.88
C GLU A 145 1.34 -30.85 15.51
N ARG A 146 0.93 -31.96 16.15
CA ARG A 146 1.51 -33.28 15.89
C ARG A 146 1.06 -33.77 14.52
N THR A 147 -0.22 -33.70 14.22
CA THR A 147 -0.76 -34.07 12.90
C THR A 147 -0.27 -33.11 11.82
N VAL A 148 -0.35 -31.81 12.07
CA VAL A 148 0.09 -30.78 11.11
C VAL A 148 1.58 -30.92 10.82
N GLY A 149 2.42 -31.07 11.85
CA GLY A 149 3.87 -31.26 11.68
C GLY A 149 4.22 -32.56 10.97
N ALA A 150 3.54 -33.67 11.26
CA ALA A 150 3.78 -34.95 10.60
C ALA A 150 3.42 -34.93 9.11
N VAL A 151 2.33 -34.25 8.75
CA VAL A 151 1.79 -34.20 7.38
C VAL A 151 2.44 -33.12 6.54
N LEU A 152 2.53 -31.88 7.05
CA LEU A 152 3.02 -30.72 6.31
C LEU A 152 4.53 -30.52 6.40
N GLY A 153 5.19 -31.09 7.42
CA GLY A 153 6.65 -31.08 7.53
C GLY A 153 7.34 -32.23 6.79
N GLY A 154 6.57 -33.19 6.27
CA GLY A 154 7.06 -34.32 5.49
C GLY A 154 6.90 -34.13 3.98
N VAL A 155 7.28 -35.15 3.21
CA VAL A 155 7.09 -35.15 1.75
C VAL A 155 5.61 -35.40 1.42
N PRO A 156 4.95 -34.60 0.55
CA PRO A 156 3.49 -34.57 0.44
C PRO A 156 2.87 -35.89 -0.02
N TYR A 157 3.54 -36.63 -0.92
CA TYR A 157 3.04 -37.93 -1.41
C TYR A 157 2.95 -39.01 -0.32
N LEU A 158 3.67 -38.87 0.79
CA LEU A 158 3.59 -39.80 1.93
C LEU A 158 2.27 -39.66 2.69
N SER A 159 1.63 -38.49 2.58
CA SER A 159 0.34 -38.16 3.19
C SER A 159 -0.81 -38.19 2.18
N GLY A 160 -0.55 -38.59 0.93
CA GLY A 160 -1.57 -38.64 -0.12
C GLY A 160 -2.07 -37.27 -0.59
N ILE A 161 -1.24 -36.23 -0.48
CA ILE A 161 -1.56 -34.87 -0.97
C ILE A 161 -0.58 -34.43 -2.05
N THR A 162 -0.96 -33.46 -2.89
CA THR A 162 -0.06 -32.87 -3.87
C THR A 162 0.83 -31.78 -3.23
N PRO A 163 1.96 -31.42 -3.86
CA PRO A 163 2.77 -30.28 -3.42
C PRO A 163 2.00 -28.96 -3.34
N GLU A 164 1.10 -28.71 -4.29
CA GLU A 164 0.27 -27.50 -4.34
C GLU A 164 -0.69 -27.46 -3.15
N MET A 165 -1.33 -28.60 -2.84
CA MET A 165 -2.19 -28.72 -1.65
C MET A 165 -1.41 -28.49 -0.37
N GLN A 166 -0.19 -29.04 -0.28
CA GLN A 166 0.67 -28.83 0.87
C GLN A 166 1.02 -27.35 1.06
N ASN A 167 1.38 -26.63 -0.01
CA ASN A 167 1.68 -25.19 0.06
C ASN A 167 0.49 -24.37 0.57
N VAL A 168 -0.72 -24.66 0.08
CA VAL A 168 -1.95 -24.00 0.56
C VAL A 168 -2.20 -24.27 2.04
N LEU A 169 -1.98 -25.50 2.50
CA LEU A 169 -2.19 -25.89 3.90
C LEU A 169 -1.11 -25.33 4.83
N ILE A 170 0.16 -25.24 4.37
CA ILE A 170 1.25 -24.56 5.09
C ILE A 170 0.89 -23.09 5.28
N ARG A 171 0.41 -22.44 4.21
CA ARG A 171 -0.03 -21.05 4.25
C ARG A 171 -1.16 -20.85 5.25
N LEU A 172 -2.17 -21.71 5.21
CA LEU A 172 -3.30 -21.68 6.15
C LEU A 172 -2.84 -21.87 7.60
N HIS A 173 -1.90 -22.79 7.84
CA HIS A 173 -1.32 -23.02 9.16
C HIS A 173 -0.60 -21.78 9.69
N HIS A 174 0.23 -21.14 8.87
CA HIS A 174 0.94 -19.91 9.25
C HIS A 174 -0.01 -18.75 9.50
N GLU A 175 -1.04 -18.57 8.68
CA GLU A 175 -2.05 -17.54 8.91
C GLU A 175 -2.82 -17.75 10.22
N LYS A 176 -3.09 -19.01 10.57
CA LYS A 176 -3.77 -19.37 11.83
C LYS A 176 -2.87 -19.17 13.05
N THR A 177 -1.60 -19.53 12.96
CA THR A 177 -0.63 -19.41 14.06
C THR A 177 -0.08 -18.00 14.22
N ASN A 178 -0.05 -17.22 13.14
CA ASN A 178 0.40 -15.83 13.12
C ASN A 178 -0.71 -14.90 12.58
N PRO A 179 -1.85 -14.78 13.30
CA PRO A 179 -3.00 -14.00 12.83
C PRO A 179 -2.68 -12.51 12.65
N ARG A 180 -1.75 -11.98 13.46
CA ARG A 180 -1.26 -10.61 13.33
C ARG A 180 -0.53 -10.38 12.00
N ALA A 181 0.39 -11.28 11.62
CA ALA A 181 1.11 -11.18 10.35
C ALA A 181 0.15 -11.30 9.15
N ALA A 182 -0.83 -12.21 9.23
CA ALA A 182 -1.87 -12.33 8.20
C ALA A 182 -2.72 -11.06 8.08
N LYS A 183 -3.07 -10.42 9.21
CA LYS A 183 -3.80 -9.14 9.22
C LYS A 183 -2.96 -8.01 8.64
N GLN A 184 -1.70 -7.90 9.04
CA GLN A 184 -0.75 -6.91 8.51
C GLN A 184 -0.54 -7.06 7.01
N LEU A 185 -0.50 -8.29 6.48
CA LEU A 185 -0.39 -8.52 5.06
C LEU A 185 -1.62 -8.03 4.30
N ARG A 186 -2.83 -8.31 4.82
CA ARG A 186 -4.08 -7.82 4.22
C ARG A 186 -4.11 -6.29 4.21
N ALA A 187 -3.74 -5.66 5.32
CA ALA A 187 -3.65 -4.20 5.42
C ALA A 187 -2.63 -3.63 4.42
N ALA A 188 -1.42 -4.21 4.34
CA ALA A 188 -0.39 -3.78 3.41
C ALA A 188 -0.84 -3.87 1.93
N LYS A 189 -1.51 -4.96 1.56
CA LYS A 189 -2.07 -5.14 0.21
C LYS A 189 -3.14 -4.08 -0.11
N ALA A 190 -4.07 -3.86 0.80
CA ALA A 190 -5.11 -2.84 0.65
C ALA A 190 -4.51 -1.42 0.57
N GLY A 191 -3.48 -1.12 1.39
CA GLY A 191 -2.78 0.16 1.34
C GLY A 191 -2.04 0.38 0.01
N LEU A 192 -1.45 -0.67 -0.57
CA LEU A 192 -0.75 -0.60 -1.85
C LEU A 192 -1.73 -0.37 -3.02
N GLU A 193 -2.86 -1.07 -2.99
CA GLU A 193 -3.95 -0.86 -3.95
C GLU A 193 -4.48 0.58 -3.87
N LEU A 194 -4.74 1.07 -2.65
CA LEU A 194 -5.21 2.43 -2.43
C LEU A 194 -4.22 3.49 -2.93
N LEU A 195 -2.90 3.30 -2.72
CA LEU A 195 -1.88 4.18 -3.29
C LEU A 195 -1.95 4.19 -4.82
N GLY A 196 -2.07 3.01 -5.44
CA GLY A 196 -2.16 2.87 -6.89
C GLY A 196 -3.39 3.57 -7.49
N GLU A 197 -4.55 3.42 -6.85
CA GLU A 197 -5.79 4.07 -7.29
C GLU A 197 -5.74 5.60 -7.20
N ARG A 198 -5.16 6.14 -6.13
CA ARG A 198 -5.28 7.56 -5.79
C ARG A 198 -4.10 8.40 -6.25
N ALA A 199 -2.92 7.81 -6.45
CA ALA A 199 -1.74 8.55 -6.92
C ALA A 199 -1.98 9.28 -8.27
N GLY A 200 -2.77 8.68 -9.16
CA GLY A 200 -3.12 9.27 -10.47
C GLY A 200 -3.90 10.59 -10.38
N LEU A 201 -4.54 10.88 -9.24
CA LEU A 201 -5.30 12.12 -9.03
C LEU A 201 -4.40 13.33 -8.83
N LEU A 202 -3.13 13.13 -8.43
CA LEU A 202 -2.24 14.20 -7.98
C LEU A 202 -2.08 15.31 -9.02
N PHE A 203 -1.80 14.95 -10.28
CA PHE A 203 -1.60 15.92 -11.35
C PHE A 203 -2.85 16.77 -11.63
N GLY A 204 -4.03 16.14 -11.66
CA GLY A 204 -5.28 16.85 -11.88
C GLY A 204 -5.63 17.80 -10.73
N GLN A 205 -5.44 17.35 -9.49
CA GLN A 205 -5.66 18.19 -8.31
C GLN A 205 -4.69 19.37 -8.25
N MET A 206 -3.43 19.16 -8.63
CA MET A 206 -2.44 20.24 -8.70
C MET A 206 -2.76 21.25 -9.80
N GLU A 207 -3.19 20.81 -10.99
CA GLU A 207 -3.64 21.71 -12.06
C GLU A 207 -4.86 22.54 -11.62
N GLN A 208 -5.83 21.92 -10.95
CA GLN A 208 -6.99 22.59 -10.38
C GLN A 208 -6.58 23.62 -9.31
N ALA A 209 -5.60 23.27 -8.46
CA ALA A 209 -5.09 24.17 -7.43
C ALA A 209 -4.38 25.40 -8.02
N VAL A 210 -3.58 25.22 -9.06
CA VAL A 210 -2.97 26.32 -9.84
C VAL A 210 -4.04 27.21 -10.47
N GLY A 211 -5.19 26.64 -10.86
CA GLY A 211 -6.30 27.39 -11.48
C GLY A 211 -6.07 27.73 -12.95
N ALA A 212 -5.09 27.10 -13.60
CA ALA A 212 -4.81 27.27 -15.02
C ALA A 212 -4.34 25.94 -15.63
N LYS A 213 -4.81 25.63 -16.85
CA LYS A 213 -4.36 24.45 -17.59
C LYS A 213 -2.86 24.52 -17.89
N GLN A 214 -2.17 23.38 -17.85
CA GLN A 214 -0.75 23.28 -18.16
C GLN A 214 -0.38 23.91 -19.51
N ALA A 215 -1.21 23.75 -20.54
CA ALA A 215 -0.98 24.40 -21.84
C ALA A 215 -0.92 25.94 -21.77
N LYS A 216 -1.71 26.57 -20.89
CA LYS A 216 -1.65 28.03 -20.66
C LYS A 216 -0.36 28.39 -19.91
N VAL A 217 -0.01 27.63 -18.87
CA VAL A 217 1.23 27.83 -18.10
C VAL A 217 2.44 27.79 -19.02
N GLN A 218 2.55 26.78 -19.89
CA GLN A 218 3.67 26.62 -20.80
C GLN A 218 3.79 27.76 -21.82
N LYS A 219 2.65 28.25 -22.35
CA LYS A 219 2.64 29.44 -23.22
C LYS A 219 3.18 30.69 -22.49
N LEU A 220 2.74 30.90 -21.25
CA LEU A 220 3.20 32.04 -20.44
C LEU A 220 4.70 31.92 -20.09
N ARG A 221 5.18 30.73 -19.74
CA ARG A 221 6.61 30.45 -19.50
C ARG A 221 7.46 30.70 -20.75
N ALA A 222 7.00 30.24 -21.92
CA ALA A 222 7.68 30.45 -23.18
C ALA A 222 7.77 31.94 -23.55
N ALA A 223 6.69 32.70 -23.36
CA ALA A 223 6.67 34.14 -23.59
C ALA A 223 7.63 34.88 -22.63
N LYS A 224 7.62 34.53 -21.33
CA LYS A 224 8.55 35.06 -20.34
C LYS A 224 10.01 34.78 -20.72
N ALA A 225 10.34 33.53 -21.04
CA ALA A 225 11.70 33.14 -21.42
C ALA A 225 12.17 33.84 -22.70
N ALA A 226 11.27 34.04 -23.69
CA ALA A 226 11.60 34.78 -24.91
C ALA A 226 11.91 36.26 -24.63
N ALA A 227 11.15 36.90 -23.74
CA ALA A 227 11.42 38.27 -23.31
C ALA A 227 12.74 38.35 -22.52
N GLU A 228 12.98 37.46 -21.55
CA GLU A 228 14.21 37.44 -20.75
C GLU A 228 15.47 37.27 -21.61
N LYS A 229 15.41 36.47 -22.68
CA LYS A 229 16.52 36.33 -23.64
C LYS A 229 16.92 37.64 -24.32
N SER A 230 16.01 38.59 -24.51
CA SER A 230 16.35 39.90 -25.08
C SER A 230 17.10 40.83 -24.11
N PHE A 231 17.21 40.46 -22.83
CA PHE A 231 17.93 41.22 -21.81
C PHE A 231 19.30 40.61 -21.45
N VAL A 232 19.67 39.46 -22.05
CA VAL A 232 20.98 38.84 -21.85
C VAL A 232 21.92 39.41 -22.93
N VAL A 233 22.88 40.23 -22.50
CA VAL A 233 23.98 40.80 -23.32
C VAL A 233 25.15 39.83 -23.39
#